data_AF-A0A9P1HEU5-F1
#
_entry.id   AF-A0A9P1HEU5-F1
#
_cell.length_a   1.000
_cell.length_b   1.000
_cell.length_c   1.000
_cell.angle_alpha   90.00
_cell.angle_beta   90.00
_cell.angle_gamma   90.00
#
_symmetry.space_group_name_H-M   'P 1'
#
loop_
_entity.id
_entity.type
_entity.pdbx_description
1 polymer ?
#
loop_
_entity_poly.entity_id
_entity_poly.type
_entity_poly.pdbx_seq_one_letter_code
_entity_poly.pdbx_strand_id
1 'polypeptide(L)' 'YVGIHRSFTRKWTVPQDVNVAELKTALSENGHLTIEAPKNGQTTIRNIPITPALKH' A
#
# COMPACT_ATOMS: atom_id res chain seq x y z
N TYR A 1 14.71 30.30 -21.86
CA TYR A 1 14.50 29.80 -20.49
C TYR A 1 14.78 28.30 -20.48
N VAL A 2 15.86 27.86 -19.83
CA VAL A 2 16.05 26.43 -19.55
C VAL A 2 15.17 26.13 -18.33
N GLY A 3 14.11 25.36 -18.54
CA GLY A 3 13.18 24.99 -17.47
C GLY A 3 13.86 24.10 -16.44
N ILE A 4 13.52 24.28 -15.16
CA ILE A 4 13.95 23.38 -14.10
C ILE A 4 13.19 22.07 -14.26
N HIS A 5 13.90 20.99 -14.58
CA HIS A 5 13.36 19.64 -14.63
C HIS A 5 13.58 18.92 -13.29
N ARG A 6 12.53 18.27 -12.78
CA ARG A 6 12.58 17.45 -11.56
C ARG A 6 12.30 15.99 -11.93
N SER A 7 13.05 15.06 -11.34
CA SER A 7 12.87 13.62 -11.53
C SER A 7 13.15 12.89 -10.24
N PHE A 8 12.40 11.83 -9.96
CA PHE A 8 12.61 10.98 -8.78
C PHE A 8 12.28 9.52 -9.11
N THR A 9 12.83 8.60 -8.32
CA THR A 9 12.49 7.18 -8.34
C THR A 9 12.15 6.74 -6.93
N ARG A 10 10.99 6.09 -6.76
CA ARG A 10 10.57 5.54 -5.47
C ARG A 10 10.34 4.04 -5.62
N LYS A 11 10.85 3.28 -4.65
CA LYS A 11 10.72 1.82 -4.58
C LYS A 11 10.10 1.46 -3.24
N TRP A 12 9.19 0.50 -3.25
CA TRP A 12 8.53 0.00 -2.04
C TRP A 12 8.62 -1.52 -2.02
N THR A 13 8.87 -2.07 -0.85
CA THR A 13 8.62 -3.49 -0.59
C THR A 13 7.15 -3.63 -0.22
N VAL A 14 6.42 -4.46 -0.96
CA VAL A 14 5.01 -4.74 -0.70
C VAL A 14 4.86 -6.01 0.12
N PRO A 15 3.76 -6.16 0.88
CA PRO A 15 3.42 -7.44 1.51
C PRO A 15 3.32 -8.60 0.49
N GLN A 16 3.60 -9.81 0.95
CA GLN A 16 3.58 -11.02 0.11
C GLN A 16 2.18 -11.33 -0.46
N ASP A 17 1.13 -10.89 0.23
CA ASP A 17 -0.25 -11.05 -0.16
C ASP A 17 -0.73 -9.94 -1.11
N VAL A 18 0.12 -9.17 -1.78
CA VAL A 18 -0.33 -8.17 -2.77
C VAL A 18 -0.41 -8.77 -4.17
N ASN A 19 -1.54 -8.56 -4.87
CA ASN A 19 -1.68 -8.90 -6.28
C ASN A 19 -1.04 -7.82 -7.17
N VAL A 20 0.27 -7.98 -7.44
CA VAL A 20 1.02 -7.01 -8.26
C VAL A 20 0.52 -6.99 -9.72
N ALA A 21 -0.11 -8.05 -10.21
CA ALA A 21 -0.63 -8.11 -11.58
C ALA A 21 -1.84 -7.16 -11.79
N GLU A 22 -2.53 -6.78 -10.71
CA GLU A 22 -3.69 -5.89 -10.74
C GLU A 22 -3.39 -4.48 -10.21
N LEU A 23 -2.12 -4.07 -10.24
CA LEU A 23 -1.70 -2.75 -9.80
C LEU A 23 -2.29 -1.64 -10.68
N LYS A 24 -2.78 -0.58 -10.04
CA LYS A 24 -3.39 0.59 -10.68
C LYS A 24 -2.72 1.86 -10.20
N THR A 25 -2.70 2.86 -11.06
CA THR A 25 -2.14 4.18 -10.76
C THR A 25 -3.12 5.27 -11.12
N ALA A 26 -3.21 6.31 -10.29
CA ALA A 26 -4.00 7.50 -10.56
C ALA A 26 -3.20 8.75 -10.19
N LEU A 27 -3.24 9.77 -11.05
CA LEU A 27 -2.69 11.09 -10.75
C LEU A 27 -3.86 12.03 -10.50
N SER A 28 -3.95 12.58 -9.30
CA SER A 28 -4.96 13.58 -8.96
C SER A 28 -4.63 14.95 -9.54
N GLU A 29 -5.62 15.84 -9.58
CA GLU A 29 -5.48 17.22 -10.07
C GLU A 29 -4.45 18.04 -9.27
N ASN A 30 -4.27 17.75 -7.98
CA ASN A 30 -3.23 18.36 -7.15
C ASN A 30 -1.84 17.70 -7.29
N GLY A 31 -1.66 16.77 -8.23
CA GLY A 31 -0.37 16.18 -8.55
C GLY A 31 0.08 15.05 -7.62
N HIS A 32 -0.84 14.40 -6.90
CA HIS A 32 -0.51 13.21 -6.11
C HIS A 32 -0.65 11.95 -6.94
N LEU A 33 0.44 11.19 -7.05
CA LEU A 33 0.42 9.85 -7.64
C LEU A 33 -0.01 8.85 -6.57
N THR A 34 -1.17 8.23 -6.78
CA THR A 34 -1.68 7.09 -6.02
C THR A 34 -1.31 5.79 -6.75
N ILE A 35 -0.84 4.80 -6.00
CA ILE A 35 -0.53 3.45 -6.49
C ILE A 35 -1.27 2.46 -5.58
N GLU A 36 -2.18 1.67 -6.15
CA GLU A 36 -3.04 0.74 -5.43
C GLU A 36 -2.97 -0.66 -6.04
N ALA A 37 -3.09 -1.69 -5.20
CA ALA A 37 -3.20 -3.08 -5.63
C ALA A 37 -4.04 -3.86 -4.61
N PRO A 38 -4.90 -4.79 -5.06
CA PRO A 38 -5.68 -5.62 -4.16
C PRO A 38 -4.80 -6.66 -3.45
N LYS A 39 -5.29 -7.20 -2.34
CA LYS A 39 -4.67 -8.35 -1.68
C LYS A 39 -5.09 -9.65 -2.37
N ASN A 40 -4.17 -10.60 -2.46
CA ASN A 40 -4.38 -11.99 -2.84
C ASN A 40 -5.20 -12.69 -1.75
N GLY A 41 -6.47 -13.00 -2.04
CA GLY A 41 -7.32 -13.81 -1.17
C GLY A 41 -8.41 -13.05 -0.43
N GLN A 42 -9.24 -13.80 0.29
CA GLN A 42 -10.36 -13.26 1.05
C GLN A 42 -9.89 -12.77 2.42
N THR A 43 -10.35 -11.58 2.83
CA THR A 43 -10.16 -11.04 4.17
C THR A 43 -10.71 -12.03 5.19
N THR A 44 -9.84 -12.80 5.86
CA THR A 44 -10.28 -13.68 6.94
C THR A 44 -10.55 -12.82 8.16
N ILE A 45 -11.82 -12.61 8.50
CA ILE A 45 -12.18 -11.99 9.78
C ILE A 45 -11.79 -12.97 10.88
N ARG A 46 -10.80 -12.60 11.70
CA ARG A 46 -10.38 -13.39 12.86
C ARG A 46 -10.94 -12.74 14.12
N ASN A 47 -11.71 -13.49 14.90
CA ASN A 47 -12.12 -13.07 16.23
C ASN A 47 -10.93 -13.22 17.17
N ILE A 48 -10.32 -12.11 17.58
CA ILE A 48 -9.18 -12.10 18.51
C ILE A 48 -9.72 -11.70 19.89
N PRO A 49 -9.94 -12.64 20.83
CA PRO A 49 -10.45 -12.32 22.15
C PRO A 49 -9.40 -11.58 22.98
N ILE A 50 -9.80 -10.45 23.58
CA ILE A 50 -8.96 -9.73 24.54
C ILE A 50 -9.09 -10.43 25.89
N THR A 51 -8.04 -11.12 26.33
CA THR A 51 -7.94 -11.69 27.67
C THR A 51 -6.88 -10.96 28.50
N PRO A 52 -7.09 -10.81 29.83
CA PRO A 52 -6.07 -10.21 30.70
C PRO A 52 -4.77 -11.03 30.65
N ALA A 53 -3.63 -10.35 30.61
CA ALA A 53 -2.33 -11.01 30.70
C ALA A 53 -2.21 -11.73 32.06
N LEU A 54 -1.64 -12.94 32.07
CA LEU A 54 -1.30 -13.64 33.32
C LEU A 54 -0.30 -12.78 34.11
N LYS A 55 -0.65 -12.47 35.37
CA LYS A 55 0.28 -11.84 36.31
C LYS A 55 1.17 -12.93 36.90
N HIS A 56 2.49 -12.74 36.78
CA HIS A 56 3.49 -13.47 37.55
C HIS A 56 3.58 -12.95 38.98
#